data_AF-A0A518FML8-F1
#
_entry.id   AF-A0A518FML8-F1
#
_cell.length_a   1.000
_cell.length_b   1.000
_cell.length_c   1.000
_cell.angle_alpha   90.00
_cell.angle_beta   90.00
_cell.angle_gamma   90.00
#
_symmetry.space_group_name_H-M   'P 1'
#
loop_
_entity.id
_entity.type
_entity.pdbx_description
1 polymer ?
#
loop_
_entity_poly.entity_id
_entity_poly.type
_entity_poly.pdbx_seq_one_letter_code
_entity_poly.pdbx_strand_id
1 'polypeptide(L)'
;MPKWVNRMKQMSQSSQQAFKNRSVQETAKEAKTVADDIRFIMENSGADVKEEIGFDDESIITVEQFYRSSLQPSVSQQPPASLFIVEDFERLLSLYLGQVLVERAGGEWVQYQGKYHVVNPFCVKLPSQKFVDVFLFCTNLHQKQVDGSRNNQALLRFIENVDKFVIP
;
A
#
# COMPACT_ATOMS: atom_id res chain seq x y z
N MET A 1 -9.55 44.18 0.16
CA MET A 1 -8.82 43.29 1.09
C MET A 1 -7.38 43.78 1.25
N PRO A 2 -6.82 43.80 2.48
CA PRO A 2 -5.44 44.27 2.71
C PRO A 2 -4.40 43.34 2.06
N LYS A 3 -3.33 43.91 1.48
CA LYS A 3 -2.25 43.17 0.78
C LYS A 3 -1.54 42.15 1.68
N TRP A 4 -1.53 42.35 3.01
CA TRP A 4 -0.93 41.42 3.97
C TRP A 4 -1.73 40.12 4.15
N VAL A 5 -3.06 40.18 4.03
CA VAL A 5 -3.93 39.00 4.11
C VAL A 5 -3.71 38.07 2.92
N ASN A 6 -3.51 38.63 1.73
CA ASN A 6 -3.18 37.86 0.53
C ASN A 6 -1.78 37.23 0.63
N ARG A 7 -0.78 37.94 1.19
CA ARG A 7 0.56 37.38 1.45
C ARG A 7 0.53 36.24 2.47
N MET A 8 -0.23 36.35 3.56
CA MET A 8 -0.38 35.25 4.53
C MET A 8 -1.09 34.04 3.91
N LYS A 9 -2.15 34.25 3.12
CA LYS A 9 -2.82 33.16 2.40
C LYS A 9 -1.90 32.47 1.39
N GLN A 10 -1.10 33.23 0.64
CA GLN A 10 -0.12 32.68 -0.30
C GLN A 10 1.01 31.92 0.42
N MET A 11 1.55 32.46 1.53
CA MET A 11 2.56 31.76 2.33
C MET A 11 2.02 30.47 2.98
N SER A 12 0.77 30.49 3.45
CA SER A 12 0.08 29.31 3.98
C SER A 12 -0.15 28.27 2.89
N GLN A 13 -0.48 28.68 1.66
CA GLN A 13 -0.67 27.76 0.54
C GLN A 13 0.66 27.17 0.06
N SER A 14 1.73 27.96 -0.02
CA SER A 14 3.05 27.46 -0.40
C SER A 14 3.63 26.52 0.65
N SER A 15 3.45 26.81 1.94
CA SER A 15 3.90 25.92 3.03
C SER A 15 3.09 24.63 3.08
N GLN A 16 1.77 24.70 2.87
CA GLN A 16 0.92 23.51 2.73
C GLN A 16 1.33 22.67 1.52
N GLN A 17 1.58 23.28 0.37
CA GLN A 17 2.02 22.54 -0.81
C GLN A 17 3.40 21.89 -0.60
N ALA A 18 4.33 22.59 0.05
CA ALA A 18 5.65 22.04 0.37
C ALA A 18 5.55 20.86 1.34
N PHE A 19 4.69 20.94 2.35
CA PHE A 19 4.43 19.83 3.27
C PHE A 19 3.83 18.63 2.55
N LYS A 20 2.81 18.83 1.72
CA LYS A 20 2.19 17.76 0.92
C LYS A 20 3.20 17.07 0.02
N ASN A 21 4.01 17.84 -0.71
CA ASN A 21 5.06 17.30 -1.57
C ASN A 21 6.09 16.48 -0.78
N ARG A 22 6.47 16.97 0.40
CA ARG A 22 7.38 16.25 1.29
C ARG A 22 6.78 14.93 1.78
N SER A 23 5.51 14.91 2.21
CA SER A 23 4.87 13.68 2.66
C SER A 23 4.75 12.65 1.53
N VAL A 24 4.40 13.07 0.30
CA VAL A 24 4.40 12.17 -0.86
C VAL A 24 5.79 11.60 -1.14
N GLN A 25 6.83 12.42 -1.06
CA GLN A 25 8.22 11.96 -1.22
C GLN A 25 8.64 10.97 -0.12
N GLU A 26 8.22 11.21 1.12
CA GLU A 26 8.47 10.31 2.25
C GLU A 26 7.76 8.96 2.02
N THR A 27 6.49 8.98 1.61
CA THR A 27 5.74 7.76 1.23
C THR A 27 6.41 7.01 0.08
N ALA A 28 6.79 7.71 -0.98
CA ALA A 28 7.46 7.09 -2.13
C ALA A 28 8.84 6.51 -1.75
N LYS A 29 9.53 7.11 -0.78
CA LYS A 29 10.80 6.59 -0.26
C LYS A 29 10.58 5.35 0.60
N GLU A 30 9.58 5.37 1.48
CA GLU A 30 9.21 4.21 2.29
C GLU A 30 8.76 3.03 1.43
N ALA A 31 7.94 3.29 0.41
CA ALA A 31 7.46 2.27 -0.54
C ALA A 31 8.60 1.57 -1.29
N LYS A 32 9.75 2.23 -1.51
CA LYS A 32 10.91 1.61 -2.15
C LYS A 32 11.65 0.62 -1.25
N THR A 33 11.56 0.76 0.07
CA THR A 33 12.23 -0.13 1.04
C THR A 33 11.27 -1.10 1.72
N VAL A 34 9.97 -0.98 1.46
CA VAL A 34 8.93 -1.76 2.15
C VAL A 34 9.06 -3.28 1.96
N ALA A 35 9.66 -3.73 0.86
CA ALA A 35 9.88 -5.16 0.65
C ALA A 35 10.85 -5.74 1.69
N ASP A 36 11.88 -4.97 2.09
CA ASP A 36 12.79 -5.33 3.18
C ASP A 36 12.07 -5.38 4.53
N ASP A 37 11.17 -4.42 4.79
CA ASP A 37 10.38 -4.37 6.02
C ASP A 37 9.44 -5.57 6.13
N ILE A 38 8.76 -5.95 5.03
CA ILE A 38 7.91 -7.13 4.98
C ILE A 38 8.74 -8.41 5.18
N ARG A 39 9.89 -8.52 4.50
CA ARG A 39 10.80 -9.65 4.68
C ARG A 39 11.22 -9.78 6.14
N PHE A 40 11.63 -8.69 6.76
CA PHE A 40 12.04 -8.66 8.16
C PHE A 40 10.92 -9.18 9.07
N ILE A 41 9.67 -8.76 8.85
CA ILE A 41 8.52 -9.25 9.62
C ILE A 41 8.30 -10.76 9.39
N MET A 42 8.38 -11.23 8.15
CA MET A 42 8.22 -12.64 7.81
C MET A 42 9.28 -13.51 8.50
N GLU A 43 10.55 -13.14 8.42
CA GLU A 43 11.67 -13.83 9.08
C GLU A 43 11.47 -13.90 10.60
N ASN A 44 11.11 -12.77 11.23
CA ASN A 44 10.88 -12.70 12.67
C ASN A 44 9.58 -13.41 13.12
N SER A 45 8.69 -13.71 12.18
CA SER A 45 7.47 -14.49 12.43
C SER A 45 7.69 -16.00 12.28
N GLY A 46 8.91 -16.43 11.97
CA GLY A 46 9.26 -17.84 11.79
C GLY A 46 8.92 -18.40 10.41
N ALA A 47 8.63 -17.54 9.42
CA ALA A 47 8.51 -17.97 8.04
C ALA A 47 9.92 -18.27 7.47
N ASP A 48 10.05 -19.37 6.74
CA ASP A 48 11.29 -19.75 6.04
C ASP A 48 11.42 -18.92 4.76
N VAL A 49 11.93 -17.69 4.89
CA VAL A 49 12.16 -16.80 3.75
C VAL A 49 13.54 -17.08 3.18
N LYS A 50 13.61 -17.91 2.13
CA LYS A 50 14.89 -18.32 1.51
C LYS A 50 15.44 -17.31 0.51
N GLU A 51 14.59 -16.41 0.01
CA GLU A 51 14.89 -15.51 -1.10
C GLU A 51 14.54 -14.05 -0.78
N GLU A 52 15.14 -13.13 -1.51
CA GLU A 52 14.85 -11.70 -1.42
C GLU A 52 13.42 -11.44 -1.89
N ILE A 53 12.64 -10.66 -1.12
CA ILE A 53 11.30 -10.25 -1.53
C ILE A 53 11.46 -9.10 -2.52
N GLY A 54 11.17 -9.36 -3.79
CA GLY A 54 11.13 -8.37 -4.86
C GLY A 54 9.72 -7.85 -5.12
N PHE A 55 9.50 -7.30 -6.31
CA PHE A 55 8.19 -6.84 -6.81
C PHE A 55 7.68 -7.72 -7.98
N ASP A 56 8.25 -8.91 -8.15
CA ASP A 56 7.88 -9.92 -9.12
C ASP A 56 6.69 -10.79 -8.64
N ASP A 57 6.15 -11.62 -9.53
CA ASP A 57 4.95 -12.41 -9.24
C ASP A 57 5.14 -13.44 -8.11
N GLU A 58 6.31 -14.03 -7.99
CA GLU A 58 6.62 -15.04 -6.97
C GLU A 58 6.70 -14.39 -5.59
N SER A 59 7.37 -13.25 -5.49
CA SER A 59 7.42 -12.42 -4.28
C SER A 59 6.02 -11.98 -3.85
N ILE A 60 5.18 -11.52 -4.80
CA ILE A 60 3.81 -11.09 -4.51
C ILE A 60 2.96 -12.23 -3.95
N ILE A 61 3.05 -13.43 -4.54
CA ILE A 61 2.35 -14.62 -4.05
C ILE A 61 2.83 -14.98 -2.65
N THR A 62 4.15 -14.95 -2.41
CA THR A 62 4.76 -15.28 -1.12
C THR A 62 4.28 -14.33 -0.01
N VAL A 63 4.24 -13.03 -0.28
CA VAL A 63 3.73 -12.02 0.67
C VAL A 63 2.24 -12.23 0.98
N GLU A 64 1.41 -12.52 -0.04
CA GLU A 64 -0.02 -12.81 0.18
C GLU A 64 -0.25 -14.07 1.01
N GLN A 65 0.49 -15.14 0.71
CA GLN A 65 0.43 -16.40 1.46
C GLN A 65 0.78 -16.18 2.94
N PHE A 66 1.85 -15.44 3.21
CA PHE A 66 2.23 -15.08 4.57
C PHE A 66 1.11 -14.33 5.28
N TYR A 67 0.63 -13.22 4.71
CA TYR A 67 -0.46 -12.44 5.29
C TYR A 67 -1.68 -13.30 5.63
N ARG A 68 -2.14 -14.13 4.69
CA ARG A 68 -3.32 -14.99 4.89
C ARG A 68 -3.09 -16.07 5.94
N SER A 69 -1.88 -16.63 6.02
CA SER A 69 -1.53 -17.61 7.04
C SER A 69 -1.57 -16.99 8.45
N SER A 70 -1.10 -15.74 8.58
CA SER A 70 -1.10 -14.99 9.84
C SER A 70 -2.49 -14.57 10.31
N LEU A 71 -3.49 -14.56 9.42
CA LEU A 71 -4.90 -14.32 9.76
C LEU A 71 -5.61 -15.56 10.30
N GLN A 72 -5.06 -16.77 10.13
CA GLN A 72 -5.71 -17.98 10.61
C GLN A 72 -5.49 -18.13 12.12
N PRO A 73 -6.56 -18.28 12.92
CA PRO A 73 -6.40 -18.58 14.34
C PRO A 73 -5.75 -19.96 14.48
N SER A 74 -4.50 -19.98 14.93
CA SER A 74 -3.74 -21.20 15.18
C SER A 74 -4.41 -22.03 16.28
N VAL A 75 -4.80 -23.27 15.98
CA VAL A 75 -5.40 -24.18 16.98
C VAL A 75 -4.35 -24.76 17.95
N SER A 76 -3.05 -24.66 17.65
CA SER A 76 -2.03 -25.34 18.47
C SER A 76 -0.62 -24.75 18.49
N GLN A 77 -0.35 -23.56 17.93
CA GLN A 77 0.96 -22.92 18.06
C GLN A 77 0.78 -21.42 18.17
N GLN A 78 1.09 -20.88 19.35
CA GLN A 78 1.03 -19.45 19.64
C GLN A 78 1.59 -18.64 18.45
N PRO A 79 0.89 -17.62 17.94
CA PRO A 79 1.57 -16.64 17.12
C PRO A 79 2.72 -16.08 17.95
N PRO A 80 3.90 -15.80 17.39
CA PRO A 80 4.88 -14.97 18.09
C PRO A 80 4.27 -13.57 18.22
N ALA A 81 3.47 -13.40 19.28
CA ALA A 81 2.58 -12.27 19.46
C ALA A 81 3.34 -11.12 20.12
N SER A 82 4.07 -10.37 19.31
CA SER A 82 4.37 -8.96 19.65
C SER A 82 4.58 -8.06 18.43
N LEU A 83 4.93 -8.59 17.25
CA LEU A 83 5.27 -7.77 16.07
C LEU A 83 4.22 -7.77 14.94
N PHE A 84 3.36 -8.78 14.85
CA PHE A 84 2.36 -8.86 13.78
C PHE A 84 1.03 -8.23 14.21
N ILE A 85 0.87 -6.95 13.92
CA ILE A 85 -0.40 -6.23 14.03
C ILE A 85 -1.01 -6.16 12.63
N VAL A 86 -2.20 -6.74 12.44
CA VAL A 86 -2.84 -6.87 11.11
C VAL A 86 -2.97 -5.52 10.41
N GLU A 87 -3.44 -4.49 11.12
CA GLU A 87 -3.62 -3.14 10.57
C GLU A 87 -2.29 -2.53 10.10
N ASP A 88 -1.21 -2.73 10.87
CA ASP A 88 0.13 -2.24 10.51
C ASP A 88 0.68 -2.99 9.30
N PHE A 89 0.43 -4.30 9.21
CA PHE A 89 0.83 -5.09 8.05
C PHE A 89 0.04 -4.71 6.79
N GLU A 90 -1.26 -4.41 6.89
CA GLU A 90 -2.06 -3.93 5.76
C GLU A 90 -1.55 -2.59 5.22
N ARG A 91 -1.03 -1.72 6.09
CA ARG A 91 -0.35 -0.48 5.68
C ARG A 91 0.91 -0.80 4.88
N LEU A 92 1.78 -1.68 5.37
CA LEU A 92 2.98 -2.11 4.65
C LEU A 92 2.62 -2.79 3.33
N LEU A 93 1.58 -3.62 3.32
CA LEU A 93 1.08 -4.30 2.13
C LEU A 93 0.57 -3.30 1.09
N SER A 94 -0.06 -2.20 1.52
CA SER A 94 -0.51 -1.15 0.61
C SER A 94 0.65 -0.38 -0.02
N LEU A 95 1.71 -0.12 0.74
CA LEU A 95 2.95 0.48 0.23
C LEU A 95 3.65 -0.46 -0.75
N TYR A 96 3.72 -1.75 -0.42
CA TYR A 96 4.30 -2.78 -1.27
C TYR A 96 3.52 -2.91 -2.60
N LEU A 97 2.21 -3.10 -2.53
CA LEU A 97 1.36 -3.24 -3.71
C LEU A 97 1.33 -1.96 -4.55
N GLY A 98 1.35 -0.79 -3.89
CA GLY A 98 1.48 0.49 -4.58
C GLY A 98 2.83 0.63 -5.30
N GLN A 99 3.92 0.18 -4.68
CA GLN A 99 5.24 0.15 -5.32
C GLN A 99 5.27 -0.81 -6.51
N VAL A 100 4.61 -1.96 -6.43
CA VAL A 100 4.47 -2.87 -7.59
C VAL A 100 3.80 -2.15 -8.77
N LEU A 101 2.74 -1.37 -8.53
CA LEU A 101 2.08 -0.58 -9.58
C LEU A 101 3.00 0.51 -10.16
N VAL A 102 3.83 1.14 -9.32
CA VAL A 102 4.83 2.13 -9.77
C VAL A 102 5.86 1.47 -10.69
N GLU A 103 6.47 0.36 -10.25
CA GLU A 103 7.55 -0.31 -10.98
C GLU A 103 7.06 -1.01 -12.26
N ARG A 104 5.90 -1.68 -12.22
CA ARG A 104 5.43 -2.53 -13.33
C ARG A 104 4.44 -1.84 -14.26
N ALA A 105 3.58 -0.99 -13.72
CA ALA A 105 2.53 -0.33 -14.49
C ALA A 105 2.84 1.15 -14.78
N GLY A 106 3.98 1.68 -14.32
CA GLY A 106 4.37 3.08 -14.53
C GLY A 106 3.52 4.07 -13.74
N GLY A 107 3.00 3.65 -12.58
CA GLY A 107 2.25 4.53 -11.68
C GLY A 107 3.14 5.55 -10.96
N GLU A 108 2.51 6.51 -10.29
CA GLU A 108 3.18 7.52 -9.46
C GLU A 108 2.45 7.70 -8.12
N TRP A 109 3.21 7.75 -7.02
CA TRP A 109 2.65 8.11 -5.71
C TRP A 109 2.22 9.57 -5.70
N VAL A 110 0.97 9.83 -5.31
CA VAL A 110 0.40 11.17 -5.24
C VAL A 110 -0.48 11.32 -4.01
N GLN A 111 -0.67 12.56 -3.57
CA GLN A 111 -1.75 12.87 -2.64
C GLN A 111 -3.04 13.13 -3.43
N TYR A 112 -4.07 12.34 -3.17
CA TYR A 112 -5.39 12.51 -3.77
C TYR A 112 -6.05 13.80 -3.26
N GLN A 113 -6.55 14.62 -4.18
CA GLN A 113 -7.23 15.89 -3.90
C GLN A 113 -8.60 15.98 -4.60
N GLY A 114 -9.11 14.85 -5.08
CA GLY A 114 -10.42 14.80 -5.74
C GLY A 114 -11.57 14.83 -4.73
N LYS A 115 -12.79 14.77 -5.28
CA LYS A 115 -14.04 14.86 -4.51
C LYS A 115 -14.52 13.53 -3.93
N TYR A 116 -13.96 12.41 -4.38
CA TYR A 116 -14.36 11.08 -3.93
C TYR A 116 -13.64 10.74 -2.61
N HIS A 117 -14.30 9.91 -1.79
CA HIS A 117 -13.70 9.48 -0.53
C HIS A 117 -12.58 8.47 -0.79
N VAL A 118 -11.45 8.66 -0.11
CA VAL A 118 -10.33 7.71 -0.03
C VAL A 118 -10.05 7.40 1.44
N VAL A 119 -9.70 6.15 1.73
CA VAL A 119 -9.29 5.71 3.08
C VAL A 119 -7.91 6.26 3.40
N ASN A 120 -6.99 6.21 2.44
CA ASN A 120 -5.67 6.82 2.56
C ASN A 120 -5.52 7.96 1.53
N PRO A 121 -5.15 9.19 1.93
CA PRO A 121 -4.94 10.27 0.99
C PRO A 121 -3.74 10.05 0.05
N PHE A 122 -2.84 9.11 0.34
CA PHE A 122 -1.74 8.74 -0.54
C PHE A 122 -2.16 7.59 -1.45
N CYS A 123 -2.37 7.91 -2.72
CA CYS A 123 -2.85 7.00 -3.75
C CYS A 123 -1.77 6.80 -4.83
N VAL A 124 -1.97 5.81 -5.68
CA VAL A 124 -1.19 5.66 -6.93
C VAL A 124 -1.98 6.26 -8.09
N LYS A 125 -1.37 7.21 -8.80
CA LYS A 125 -1.87 7.72 -10.07
C LYS A 125 -1.32 6.85 -11.20
N LEU A 126 -2.22 6.23 -11.97
CA LEU A 126 -1.85 5.39 -13.11
C LEU A 126 -1.52 6.25 -14.35
N PRO A 127 -0.85 5.69 -15.36
CA PRO A 127 -0.63 6.38 -16.64
C PRO A 127 -1.92 6.88 -17.29
N SER A 128 -3.04 6.17 -17.06
CA SER A 128 -4.39 6.54 -17.50
C SER A 128 -4.95 7.81 -16.82
N GLN A 129 -4.18 8.45 -15.94
CA GLN A 129 -4.56 9.61 -15.11
C GLN A 129 -5.60 9.31 -14.02
N LYS A 130 -6.00 8.05 -13.87
CA LYS A 130 -6.90 7.61 -12.80
C LYS A 130 -6.12 7.30 -11.53
N PHE A 131 -6.82 7.31 -10.40
CA PHE A 131 -6.22 7.12 -9.08
C PHE A 131 -6.67 5.79 -8.47
N VAL A 132 -5.80 5.17 -7.69
CA VAL A 132 -6.07 3.91 -7.00
C VAL A 132 -5.75 4.08 -5.52
N ASP A 133 -6.77 3.88 -4.68
CA ASP A 133 -6.60 3.75 -3.23
C ASP A 133 -6.22 2.30 -2.92
N VAL A 134 -4.92 2.04 -2.91
CA VAL A 134 -4.38 0.70 -2.69
C VAL A 134 -4.67 0.21 -1.26
N PHE A 135 -4.71 1.13 -0.30
CA PHE A 135 -4.97 0.80 1.10
C PHE A 135 -6.40 0.29 1.31
N LEU A 136 -7.38 0.86 0.60
CA LEU A 136 -8.74 0.34 0.60
C LEU A 136 -8.80 -1.12 0.12
N PHE A 137 -8.02 -1.51 -0.89
CA PHE A 137 -7.97 -2.90 -1.32
C PHE A 137 -7.35 -3.80 -0.25
N CYS A 138 -6.19 -3.41 0.30
CA CYS A 138 -5.48 -4.20 1.31
C CYS A 138 -6.31 -4.43 2.59
N THR A 139 -7.04 -3.42 3.07
CA THR A 139 -7.92 -3.55 4.24
C THR A 139 -9.11 -4.48 4.02
N ASN A 140 -9.45 -4.80 2.77
CA ASN A 140 -10.50 -5.77 2.43
C ASN A 140 -9.94 -7.16 2.07
N LEU A 141 -8.61 -7.35 2.03
CA LEU A 141 -7.97 -8.57 1.54
C LEU A 141 -8.29 -9.82 2.40
N HIS A 142 -8.58 -9.61 3.69
CA HIS A 142 -9.02 -10.67 4.60
C HIS A 142 -10.40 -11.26 4.22
N GLN A 143 -11.19 -10.55 3.41
CA GLN A 143 -12.53 -10.99 3.03
C GLN A 143 -12.46 -12.07 1.94
N LYS A 144 -13.14 -13.21 2.16
CA LYS A 144 -13.16 -14.36 1.23
C LYS A 144 -13.75 -14.06 -0.16
N GLN A 145 -14.40 -12.91 -0.31
CA GLN A 145 -15.06 -12.47 -1.55
C GLN A 145 -14.14 -11.71 -2.51
N VAL A 146 -12.94 -11.34 -2.07
CA VAL A 146 -11.94 -10.73 -2.96
C VAL A 146 -11.48 -11.77 -3.98
N ASP A 147 -11.55 -11.42 -5.26
CA ASP A 147 -11.12 -12.30 -6.36
C ASP A 147 -9.66 -12.76 -6.17
N GLY A 148 -9.36 -14.01 -6.52
CA GLY A 148 -8.04 -14.62 -6.29
C GLY A 148 -7.77 -15.11 -4.86
N SER A 149 -8.62 -14.80 -3.87
CA SER A 149 -8.34 -15.12 -2.45
C SER A 149 -8.24 -16.61 -2.15
N ARG A 150 -8.97 -17.47 -2.87
CA ARG A 150 -8.93 -18.93 -2.65
C ARG A 150 -7.59 -19.56 -3.04
N ASN A 151 -6.87 -18.93 -3.98
CA ASN A 151 -5.65 -19.46 -4.56
C ASN A 151 -4.43 -18.60 -4.18
N ASN A 152 -4.58 -17.65 -3.24
CA ASN A 152 -3.53 -16.69 -2.85
C ASN A 152 -2.98 -15.88 -4.04
N GLN A 153 -3.87 -15.44 -4.93
CA GLN A 153 -3.53 -14.65 -6.11
C GLN A 153 -4.31 -13.32 -6.16
N ALA A 154 -4.90 -12.89 -5.05
CA ALA A 154 -5.70 -11.67 -5.03
C ALA A 154 -4.85 -10.43 -5.35
N LEU A 155 -3.61 -10.36 -4.87
CA LEU A 155 -2.70 -9.24 -5.17
C LEU A 155 -2.37 -9.18 -6.67
N LEU A 156 -2.07 -10.32 -7.29
CA LEU A 156 -1.82 -10.41 -8.73
C LEU A 156 -3.06 -10.04 -9.55
N ARG A 157 -4.23 -10.57 -9.17
CA ARG A 157 -5.50 -10.25 -9.83
C ARG A 157 -5.84 -8.77 -9.74
N PHE A 158 -5.54 -8.13 -8.61
CA PHE A 158 -5.67 -6.69 -8.45
C PHE A 158 -4.78 -5.93 -9.43
N ILE A 159 -3.51 -6.31 -9.56
CA ILE A 159 -2.58 -5.68 -10.51
C ILE A 159 -3.07 -5.84 -11.96
N GLU A 160 -3.46 -7.06 -12.35
CA GLU A 160 -3.99 -7.36 -13.69
C GLU A 160 -5.26 -6.57 -14.03
N ASN A 161 -6.08 -6.27 -13.01
CA ASN A 161 -7.39 -5.65 -13.17
C ASN A 161 -7.49 -4.28 -12.49
N VAL A 162 -6.36 -3.58 -12.34
CA VAL A 162 -6.28 -2.34 -11.54
C VAL A 162 -7.30 -1.29 -11.97
N ASP A 163 -7.62 -1.24 -13.26
CA ASP A 163 -8.64 -0.34 -13.84
C ASP A 163 -10.06 -0.53 -13.28
N LYS A 164 -10.38 -1.67 -12.66
CA LYS A 164 -11.66 -1.90 -11.99
C LYS A 164 -11.73 -1.25 -10.59
N PHE A 165 -10.58 -0.92 -10.02
CA PHE A 165 -10.42 -0.38 -8.67
C PHE A 165 -10.10 1.12 -8.68
N VAL A 166 -10.09 1.74 -9.86
CA VAL A 166 -9.82 3.16 -10.01
C VAL A 166 -10.96 4.01 -9.47
N ILE A 167 -10.57 5.11 -8.85
CA ILE A 167 -11.46 6.19 -8.46
C ILE A 167 -11.76 7.03 -9.72
N PRO A 168 -13.03 7.39 -9.98
CA PRO A 168 -13.41 8.25 -11.09
C PRO A 168 -12.77 9.65 -11.08
#